data_AF-A0A161ZMH7-F1
#
_entry.id   AF-A0A161ZMH7-F1
#
_cell.length_a   1.000
_cell.length_b   1.000
_cell.length_c   1.000
_cell.angle_alpha   90.00
_cell.angle_beta   90.00
_cell.angle_gamma   90.00
#
_symmetry.space_group_name_H-M   'P 1'
#
loop_
_entity.id
_entity.type
_entity.pdbx_description
1 polymer ?
#
loop_
_entity_poly.entity_id
_entity_poly.type
_entity_poly.pdbx_seq_one_letter_code
_entity_poly.pdbx_strand_id
1 'polypeptide(L)' 'MPIITPAYPCMNSGYNVSTSTLRVMREQFQFGNKICEEIELNKSQWKDLFEPCMFFKSYKNYLQVDIVAADVDGLHA' A
#
# COMPACT_ATOMS: atom_id res chain seq x y z
N MET A 1 -1.66 -8.48 -10.61
CA MET A 1 -3.02 -8.06 -10.19
C MET A 1 -3.53 -7.10 -11.25
N PRO A 2 -4.17 -7.61 -12.31
CA PRO A 2 -4.68 -6.74 -13.37
C PRO A 2 -5.93 -5.99 -12.88
N ILE A 3 -5.95 -4.68 -13.09
CA ILE A 3 -7.13 -3.85 -12.87
C ILE A 3 -7.38 -3.15 -14.20
N ILE A 4 -8.46 -3.50 -14.88
CA ILE A 4 -8.69 -3.08 -16.26
C ILE A 4 -9.57 -1.84 -16.29
N THR A 5 -9.12 -0.79 -16.98
CA THR A 5 -9.94 0.42 -17.19
C THR A 5 -11.15 0.07 -18.06
N PRO A 6 -12.36 0.55 -17.73
CA PRO A 6 -13.58 0.10 -18.39
C PRO A 6 -13.81 0.73 -19.78
N ALA A 7 -13.25 1.92 -20.04
CA ALA A 7 -13.40 2.61 -21.32
C ALA A 7 -12.35 2.13 -22.34
N TYR A 8 -12.77 2.04 -23.61
CA TYR A 8 -11.89 1.66 -24.71
C TYR A 8 -10.99 2.85 -25.16
N PRO A 9 -9.70 2.61 -25.46
CA PRO A 9 -8.98 1.34 -25.35
C PRO A 9 -8.71 0.96 -23.90
N CYS A 10 -9.06 -0.27 -23.53
CA CYS A 10 -8.88 -0.77 -22.18
C CYS A 10 -7.38 -0.92 -21.87
N MET A 11 -6.98 -0.59 -20.64
CA MET A 11 -5.60 -0.67 -20.18
C MET A 11 -5.55 -1.28 -18.78
N ASN A 12 -4.44 -1.93 -18.45
CA ASN A 12 -4.18 -2.38 -17.10
C ASN A 12 -3.62 -1.22 -16.26
N SER A 13 -4.43 -0.65 -15.36
CA SER A 13 -3.97 0.40 -14.45
C SER A 13 -3.02 -0.13 -13.35
N GLY A 14 -3.06 -1.42 -13.06
CA GLY A 14 -2.17 -2.11 -12.12
C GLY A 14 -0.87 -2.64 -12.74
N TYR A 15 -0.39 -2.07 -13.85
CA TYR A 15 0.76 -2.63 -14.58
C TYR A 15 2.10 -2.54 -13.82
N ASN A 16 2.26 -1.55 -12.94
CA ASN A 16 3.46 -1.40 -12.09
C ASN A 16 3.50 -2.35 -10.88
N VAL A 17 2.49 -3.20 -10.71
CA VAL A 17 2.45 -4.16 -9.59
C VAL A 17 3.49 -5.26 -9.82
N SER A 18 4.51 -5.29 -8.96
CA SER A 18 5.51 -6.35 -8.89
C SER A 18 5.07 -7.48 -7.96
N THR A 19 5.82 -8.58 -7.93
CA THR A 19 5.58 -9.69 -6.97
C THR A 19 5.66 -9.20 -5.52
N SER A 20 6.60 -8.30 -5.22
CA SER A 20 6.80 -7.76 -3.88
C SER A 20 5.62 -6.90 -3.43
N THR A 21 5.15 -5.97 -4.27
CA THR A 21 4.01 -5.11 -3.91
C THR A 21 2.71 -5.91 -3.86
N LEU A 22 2.55 -6.91 -4.73
CA LEU A 22 1.41 -7.82 -4.69
C LEU A 22 1.33 -8.61 -3.38
N ARG A 23 2.46 -9.11 -2.87
CA ARG A 23 2.50 -9.81 -1.59
C ARG A 23 2.01 -8.91 -0.46
N VAL A 24 2.55 -7.69 -0.36
CA VAL A 24 2.17 -6.72 0.68
C VAL A 24 0.68 -6.40 0.59
N MET A 25 0.14 -6.12 -0.60
CA MET A 25 -1.29 -5.83 -0.78
C MET A 25 -2.17 -7.01 -0.32
N ARG A 26 -1.81 -8.25 -0.66
CA ARG A 26 -2.56 -9.44 -0.23
C ARG A 26 -2.59 -9.61 1.29
N GLU A 27 -1.45 -9.41 1.94
CA GLU A 27 -1.34 -9.46 3.41
C GLU A 27 -2.21 -8.36 4.06
N GLN A 28 -2.18 -7.14 3.52
CA GLN A 28 -3.01 -6.04 4.03
C GLN A 28 -4.51 -6.26 3.79
N PHE A 29 -4.92 -6.85 2.66
CA PHE A 29 -6.32 -7.20 2.44
C PHE A 29 -6.81 -8.26 3.44
N GLN A 30 -5.99 -9.26 3.76
CA GLN A 30 -6.34 -10.25 4.77
C GLN A 30 -6.42 -9.64 6.18
N PHE A 31 -5.50 -8.74 6.51
CA PHE A 31 -5.52 -8.00 7.77
C PHE A 31 -6.77 -7.12 7.90
N GLY A 32 -7.07 -6.32 6.88
CA GLY A 32 -8.27 -5.47 6.85
C GLY A 32 -9.56 -6.28 6.94
N ASN A 33 -9.65 -7.42 6.24
CA ASN A 33 -10.81 -8.31 6.31
C ASN A 33 -11.08 -8.79 7.75
N LYS A 34 -10.04 -9.18 8.49
CA LYS A 34 -10.19 -9.59 9.91
C LYS A 34 -10.72 -8.47 10.78
N ILE A 35 -10.23 -7.25 10.60
CA ILE A 35 -10.74 -6.09 11.36
C ILE A 35 -12.20 -5.81 10.99
N CYS A 36 -12.57 -5.87 9.72
CA CYS A 36 -13.96 -5.72 9.29
C CYS A 36 -14.88 -6.78 9.93
N GLU A 37 -14.47 -8.04 9.96
CA GLU A 37 -15.21 -9.11 10.66
C GLU A 37 -15.38 -8.81 12.16
N GLU A 38 -14.36 -8.27 12.83
CA GLU A 38 -14.46 -7.87 14.24
C GLU A 38 -15.38 -6.65 14.44
N ILE A 39 -15.39 -5.69 13.51
CA ILE A 39 -16.30 -4.55 13.53
C ILE A 39 -17.75 -5.01 13.39
N GLU A 40 -18.03 -5.93 12.45
CA GLU A 40 -19.37 -6.52 12.27
C GLU A 40 -19.86 -7.23 13.56
N LEU A 41 -18.95 -7.85 14.31
CA LEU A 41 -19.21 -8.46 15.60
C LEU A 41 -19.22 -7.49 16.79
N ASN A 42 -19.08 -6.17 16.55
CA ASN A 42 -18.96 -5.11 17.56
C ASN A 42 -17.80 -5.31 18.54
N LYS A 43 -16.70 -5.93 18.09
CA LYS A 43 -15.47 -6.16 18.88
C LYS A 43 -14.38 -5.11 18.63
N SER A 44 -14.43 -4.44 17.49
CA SER A 44 -13.47 -3.41 17.06
C SER A 44 -14.21 -2.17 16.53
N GLN A 45 -13.52 -1.05 16.39
CA GLN A 45 -14.05 0.22 15.88
C GLN A 45 -13.46 0.55 14.51
N TRP A 46 -14.17 1.34 13.70
CA TRP A 46 -13.69 1.76 12.37
C TRP A 46 -12.32 2.46 12.40
N LYS A 47 -11.99 3.14 13.49
CA LYS A 47 -10.67 3.77 13.65
C LYS A 47 -9.52 2.76 13.61
N ASP A 48 -9.76 1.52 14.05
CA ASP A 48 -8.74 0.47 14.18
C ASP A 48 -8.30 -0.01 12.78
N LEU A 49 -9.20 0.05 11.79
CA LEU A 49 -8.89 -0.24 10.38
C LEU A 49 -7.93 0.79 9.77
N PHE A 50 -7.94 2.02 10.28
CA PHE A 50 -7.15 3.14 9.75
C PHE A 50 -5.96 3.49 10.65
N GLU A 51 -5.57 2.60 11.58
CA GLU A 51 -4.38 2.83 12.37
C GLU A 51 -3.13 2.95 11.49
N PRO A 52 -2.21 3.89 11.80
CA PRO A 52 -0.98 4.06 11.04
C PRO A 52 -0.16 2.78 10.99
N CYS A 53 0.25 2.37 9.78
CA CYS A 53 1.13 1.24 9.59
C CYS A 53 2.50 1.53 10.23
N MET A 54 2.97 0.63 11.11
CA MET A 54 4.29 0.74 11.74
C MET A 54 5.41 0.29 10.79
N PHE A 55 5.55 0.95 9.62
CA PHE A 55 6.43 0.53 8.52
C PHE A 55 7.86 0.18 8.97
N PHE A 56 8.48 1.02 9.81
CA PHE A 56 9.86 0.83 10.32
C PHE A 56 10.00 -0.24 11.41
N LYS A 57 8.90 -0.90 11.79
CA LYS A 57 8.88 -2.06 12.69
C LYS A 57 8.43 -3.34 11.97
N SER A 58 7.91 -3.23 10.74
CA SER A 58 7.36 -4.36 9.97
C SER A 58 8.41 -5.29 9.41
N TYR A 59 9.67 -4.84 9.26
CA TYR A 59 10.75 -5.61 8.67
C TYR A 59 12.03 -5.51 9.51
N LYS A 60 12.89 -6.53 9.39
CA LYS A 60 14.19 -6.55 10.11
C LYS A 60 15.22 -5.63 9.48
N ASN A 61 15.14 -5.43 8.16
CA ASN A 61 16.13 -4.73 7.37
C ASN A 61 15.42 -3.73 6.45
N TYR A 62 16.07 -2.59 6.22
CA TYR A 62 15.63 -1.52 5.33
C TYR A 62 16.78 -1.07 4.44
N LEU A 63 16.45 -0.66 3.22
CA LEU A 63 17.38 0.03 2.33
C LEU A 63 17.00 1.52 2.32
N GLN A 64 17.93 2.38 2.69
CA GLN A 64 17.77 3.82 2.58
C GLN A 64 18.26 4.28 1.20
N VAL A 65 17.49 5.18 0.58
CA VAL A 65 17.83 5.80 -0.70
C VAL A 65 17.76 7.30 -0.49
N ASP A 66 18.91 7.96 -0.58
CA ASP A 66 19.03 9.41 -0.44
C ASP A 66 19.14 10.05 -1.82
N ILE A 67 18.31 11.04 -2.08
CA ILE A 67 18.34 11.84 -3.31
C ILE A 67 18.75 13.25 -2.91
N VAL A 68 19.82 13.77 -3.52
CA VAL A 68 20.36 15.10 -3.25
C VAL A 68 20.48 15.90 -4.53
N ALA A 69 20.18 17.19 -4.44
CA ALA A 69 20.32 18.17 -5.52
C ALA A 69 21.02 19.42 -5.00
N ALA A 70 21.64 20.19 -5.90
CA ALA A 70 22.37 21.42 -5.55
C ALA A 70 21.42 22.57 -5.14
N ASP A 71 20.20 22.56 -5.66
CA ASP A 71 19.17 23.56 -5.43
C ASP A 71 17.77 22.91 -5.43
N VAL A 72 16.77 23.70 -5.02
CA VAL A 72 15.38 23.23 -4.87
C VAL A 72 14.77 22.87 -6.23
N ASP A 73 15.09 23.60 -7.29
CA ASP A 73 14.52 23.33 -8.63
C ASP A 73 15.01 21.96 -9.14
N GLY A 74 16.27 21.60 -8.85
CA GLY A 74 16.82 20.30 -9.17
C GLY A 74 16.26 19.11 -8.37
N LEU A 75 15.62 19.35 -7.21
CA LEU A 75 15.00 18.29 -6.41
C LEU A 75 13.55 17.99 -6.84
N HIS A 76 12.88 18.95 -7.48
CA HIS A 76 11.47 18.85 -7.88
C HIS A 76 11.28 18.28 -9.30
N ALA A 77 12.37 18.11 -10.06
CA ALA A 77 12.39 17.52 -11.41
C ALA A 77 12.38 15.98 -11.37
#